data_AF-A0AAJ4DYA8-F1
#
_entry.id   AF-A0AAJ4DYA8-F1
#
_cell.length_a   1.000
_cell.length_b   1.000
_cell.length_c   1.000
_cell.angle_alpha   90.00
_cell.angle_beta   90.00
_cell.angle_gamma   90.00
#
_symmetry.space_group_name_H-M   'P 1'
#
loop_
_entity.id
_entity.type
_entity.pdbx_description
1 polymer ?
#
loop_
_entity_poly.entity_id
_entity_poly.type
_entity_poly.pdbx_seq_one_letter_code
_entity_poly.pdbx_strand_id
1 'polypeptide(L)'
;MNNIIKKIIIASFTIVGALSVASSASAGKQNKWILEYTYMSGSSVVGEQVINQCTGSVFTSGQVTASKVLVSSEPCSYDDTNNR
;
A
#
# COMPACT_ATOMS: atom_id res chain seq x y z
N MET A 1 -0.60 -38.88 -32.45
CA MET A 1 -0.65 -37.40 -32.64
C MET A 1 -1.55 -36.82 -31.57
N ASN A 2 -1.23 -35.83 -30.76
CA ASN A 2 0.04 -35.26 -30.30
C ASN A 2 -0.34 -34.48 -29.03
N ASN A 3 -0.18 -35.08 -27.84
CA ASN A 3 -0.54 -34.44 -26.56
C ASN A 3 0.30 -33.18 -26.26
N ILE A 4 1.28 -32.88 -27.12
CA ILE A 4 2.11 -31.68 -27.09
C ILE A 4 1.29 -30.42 -27.47
N ILE A 5 0.30 -30.54 -28.37
CA ILE A 5 -0.46 -29.36 -28.85
C ILE A 5 -1.36 -28.77 -27.76
N LYS A 6 -1.93 -29.60 -26.88
CA LYS A 6 -2.78 -29.10 -25.77
C LYS A 6 -1.99 -28.33 -24.70
N LYS A 7 -0.70 -28.60 -24.52
CA LYS A 7 0.13 -27.90 -23.52
C LYS A 7 0.59 -26.51 -23.97
N ILE A 8 0.74 -26.29 -25.28
CA ILE A 8 1.24 -25.01 -25.81
C ILE A 8 0.18 -23.91 -25.74
N ILE A 9 -1.11 -24.24 -25.90
CA ILE A 9 -2.19 -23.25 -25.92
C ILE A 9 -2.47 -22.65 -24.52
N ILE A 10 -2.19 -23.40 -23.45
CA ILE A 10 -2.45 -22.95 -22.07
C ILE A 10 -1.29 -22.06 -21.56
N ALA A 11 -0.09 -22.22 -22.09
CA ALA A 11 1.09 -21.46 -21.66
C ALA A 11 1.16 -20.05 -22.26
N SER A 12 0.47 -19.78 -23.38
CA SER A 12 0.45 -18.45 -24.01
C SER A 12 -0.60 -17.50 -23.40
N PHE A 13 -1.59 -18.02 -22.67
CA PHE A 13 -2.60 -17.18 -21.99
C PHE A 13 -2.13 -16.64 -20.63
N THR A 14 -1.12 -17.24 -20.00
CA THR A 14 -0.62 -16.80 -18.69
C THR A 14 0.39 -15.66 -18.79
N ILE A 15 1.00 -15.43 -19.95
CA ILE A 15 2.03 -14.38 -20.12
C ILE A 15 1.39 -13.00 -20.35
N VAL A 16 0.19 -12.91 -20.93
CA VAL A 16 -0.53 -11.63 -21.12
C VAL A 16 -1.22 -11.16 -19.83
N GLY A 17 -1.53 -12.08 -18.92
CA GLY A 17 -2.13 -11.75 -17.62
C GLY A 17 -1.17 -11.13 -16.60
N ALA A 18 0.13 -11.43 -16.72
CA ALA A 18 1.13 -10.95 -15.76
C ALA A 18 1.57 -9.49 -15.99
N LEU A 19 1.33 -8.93 -17.18
CA LEU A 19 1.76 -7.58 -17.56
C LEU A 19 0.65 -6.52 -17.47
N SER A 20 -0.61 -6.92 -17.25
CA SER A 20 -1.75 -6.00 -17.29
C SER A 20 -2.11 -5.34 -15.96
N VAL A 21 -1.39 -5.65 -14.87
CA VAL A 21 -1.63 -5.03 -13.55
C VAL A 21 -0.55 -4.03 -13.12
N ALA A 22 0.49 -3.82 -13.93
CA ALA A 22 1.57 -2.88 -13.60
C ALA A 22 1.27 -1.42 -13.99
N SER A 23 0.08 -1.14 -14.55
CA SER A 23 -0.28 0.19 -15.04
C SER A 23 -1.70 0.58 -14.63
N SER A 24 -1.96 0.56 -13.33
CA SER A 24 -2.75 1.66 -12.74
C SER A 24 -1.75 2.81 -12.53
N ALA A 25 -1.43 3.54 -13.59
CA ALA A 25 -2.02 4.85 -13.77
C ALA A 25 -1.92 5.65 -12.47
N SER A 26 -0.71 6.16 -12.24
CA SER A 26 -0.39 7.28 -11.37
C SER A 26 -1.24 8.50 -11.77
N ALA A 27 -2.52 8.47 -11.43
CA ALA A 27 -3.50 9.54 -11.66
C ALA A 27 -4.49 9.63 -10.48
N GLY A 28 -4.07 9.18 -9.29
CA GLY A 28 -4.94 9.12 -8.11
C GLY A 28 -4.16 9.02 -6.80
N LYS A 29 -3.29 9.99 -6.49
CA LYS A 29 -2.78 10.13 -5.10
C LYS A 29 -3.77 10.86 -4.17
N GLN A 30 -5.02 11.05 -4.58
CA GLN A 30 -6.05 11.74 -3.79
C GLN A 30 -6.55 10.94 -2.57
N ASN A 31 -6.24 9.64 -2.49
CA ASN A 31 -6.67 8.75 -1.39
C ASN A 31 -5.51 8.27 -0.50
N LYS A 32 -4.35 8.93 -0.55
CA LYS A 32 -3.21 8.56 0.30
C LYS A 32 -3.07 9.55 1.45
N TRP A 33 -2.81 9.00 2.64
CA TRP A 33 -2.68 9.75 3.87
C TRP A 33 -1.42 9.34 4.64
N ILE A 34 -0.89 10.28 5.42
CA ILE A 34 0.03 10.01 6.53
C ILE A 34 -0.86 9.79 7.75
N LEU A 35 -0.86 8.57 8.28
CA LEU A 35 -1.68 8.18 9.42
C LEU A 35 -0.79 7.98 10.64
N GLU A 36 -1.11 8.64 11.74
CA GLU A 36 -0.39 8.51 12.99
C GLU A 36 -1.27 7.78 14.01
N TYR A 37 -0.71 6.71 14.56
CA TYR A 37 -1.34 5.86 15.54
C TYR A 37 -0.54 5.86 16.82
N THR A 38 -1.25 5.69 17.92
CA THR A 38 -0.66 5.47 19.24
C THR A 38 -1.08 4.09 19.75
N TYR A 39 -0.09 3.29 20.16
CA TYR A 39 -0.32 2.03 20.85
C TYR A 39 -0.62 2.26 22.31
N MET A 40 -1.68 1.61 22.78
CA MET A 40 -2.19 1.76 24.14
C MET A 40 -1.97 0.47 24.92
N SER A 41 -1.67 0.62 26.21
CA SER A 41 -1.75 -0.43 27.24
C SER A 41 -2.60 0.11 28.39
N GLY A 42 -3.83 -0.38 28.49
CA GLY A 42 -4.84 0.27 29.34
C GLY A 42 -5.07 1.71 28.90
N SER A 43 -4.92 2.66 29.83
CA SER A 43 -5.05 4.11 29.58
C SER A 43 -3.73 4.80 29.24
N SER A 44 -2.62 4.07 29.12
CA SER A 44 -1.29 4.64 28.88
C SER A 44 -0.82 4.42 27.43
N VAL A 45 -0.16 5.43 26.89
CA VAL A 45 0.56 5.35 25.61
C VAL A 45 1.86 4.58 25.81
N VAL A 46 2.09 3.54 25.01
CA VAL A 46 3.27 2.65 25.10
C VAL A 46 4.10 2.58 23.82
N GLY A 47 3.58 3.11 22.72
CA GLY A 47 4.26 3.15 21.44
C GLY A 47 3.51 3.98 20.41
N GLU A 48 4.12 4.17 19.26
CA GLU A 48 3.60 4.99 18.18
C GLU A 48 3.87 4.32 16.83
N GLN A 49 3.00 4.58 15.86
CA GLN A 49 3.16 4.11 14.49
C GLN A 49 2.74 5.22 13.52
N VAL A 50 3.63 5.55 12.59
CA VAL A 50 3.35 6.45 11.47
C VAL A 50 3.35 5.64 10.19
N ILE A 51 2.21 5.61 9.49
CA ILE A 51 2.06 4.97 8.19
C ILE A 51 1.99 6.07 7.14
N ASN A 52 3.08 6.23 6.38
CA ASN A 52 3.13 7.13 5.25
C ASN A 52 2.69 6.39 3.98
N GLN A 53 1.41 6.47 3.64
CA GLN A 53 0.89 5.84 2.40
C GLN A 53 1.40 6.55 1.14
N CYS A 54 1.93 7.77 1.26
CA CYS A 54 2.53 8.53 0.16
C CYS A 54 3.80 7.85 -0.35
N THR A 55 4.69 7.48 0.58
CA THR A 55 6.00 6.85 0.29
C THR A 55 5.97 5.34 0.45
N GLY A 56 4.94 4.78 1.09
CA GLY A 56 4.88 3.36 1.46
C GLY A 56 5.73 3.03 2.70
N SER A 57 6.21 4.04 3.42
CA SER A 57 7.04 3.85 4.62
C SER A 57 6.18 3.67 5.86
N VAL A 58 6.63 2.80 6.76
CA VAL A 58 6.03 2.62 8.08
C VAL A 58 7.12 2.80 9.12
N PHE A 59 6.87 3.68 10.08
CA PHE A 59 7.74 3.91 11.22
C PHE A 59 6.99 3.48 12.47
N THR A 60 7.67 2.75 13.34
CA THR A 60 7.12 2.29 14.61
C THR A 60 8.14 2.56 15.70
N SER A 61 7.67 3.08 16.83
CA SER A 61 8.48 3.38 18.01
C SER A 61 7.82 2.80 19.27
N GLY A 62 8.62 2.34 20.23
CA GLY A 62 8.14 1.79 21.49
C GLY A 62 7.53 0.39 21.37
N GLN A 63 6.55 0.09 22.22
CA GLN A 63 5.90 -1.22 22.28
C GLN A 63 4.73 -1.30 21.31
N VAL A 64 4.74 -2.33 20.46
CA VAL A 64 3.63 -2.64 19.55
C VAL A 64 2.61 -3.50 20.28
N THR A 65 1.37 -3.04 20.32
CA THR A 65 0.25 -3.78 20.89
C THR A 65 -0.89 -3.91 19.88
N ALA A 66 -1.86 -4.79 20.15
CA ALA A 66 -3.06 -4.89 19.31
C ALA A 66 -4.00 -3.68 19.46
N SER A 67 -3.90 -2.97 20.59
CA SER A 67 -4.70 -1.78 20.87
C SER A 67 -3.99 -0.56 20.33
N LYS A 68 -4.47 -0.01 19.20
CA LYS A 68 -3.97 1.24 18.64
C LYS A 68 -5.11 2.19 18.33
N VAL A 69 -4.86 3.48 18.50
CA VAL A 69 -5.82 4.56 18.24
C VAL A 69 -5.24 5.48 17.18
N LEU A 70 -6.05 5.87 16.20
CA LEU A 70 -5.67 6.90 15.23
C LEU A 70 -5.71 8.25 15.94
N VAL A 71 -4.59 8.96 15.96
CA VAL A 71 -4.47 10.28 16.64
C VAL A 71 -4.35 11.43 15.65
N SER A 72 -3.86 11.18 14.45
CA SER A 72 -3.71 12.19 13.40
C SER A 72 -3.76 11.57 12.01
N SER A 73 -4.25 12.35 11.06
CA SER A 73 -4.33 11.97 9.64
C SER A 73 -4.07 13.21 8.79
N GLU A 74 -3.00 13.18 8.00
CA GLU A 74 -2.64 14.27 7.10
C GLU A 74 -2.72 13.77 5.64
N PRO A 75 -3.38 14.50 4.73
CA PRO A 75 -3.40 14.10 3.33
C PRO A 75 -1.99 14.17 2.75
N CYS A 76 -1.64 13.22 1.88
CA CYS A 76 -0.43 13.38 1.09
C CYS A 76 -0.55 14.67 0.28
N SER A 77 0.46 15.55 0.36
CA SER A 77 0.50 16.75 -0.46
C SER A 77 0.25 16.37 -1.93
N TYR A 78 -0.71 17.05 -2.55
CA TYR A 78 -0.97 16.89 -3.98
C TYR A 78 0.22 17.48 -4.70
N ASP A 79 1.18 16.64 -5.06
CA ASP A 79 2.28 17.03 -5.95
C ASP A 79 1.71 17.14 -7.36
N ASP A 80 1.09 18.29 -7.61
CA ASP A 80 0.54 18.71 -8.88
C ASP A 80 1.68 19.16 -9.82
N THR A 81 2.69 18.31 -10.00
CA THR A 81 3.79 18.60 -10.94
C THR A 81 3.30 18.63 -12.41
N ASN A 82 2.02 18.36 -12.66
CA ASN A 82 1.33 18.59 -13.94
C ASN A 82 0.72 20.00 -14.09
N ASN A 83 0.85 20.88 -13.09
CA ASN A 83 0.45 22.29 -13.18
C ASN A 83 1.69 23.21 -13.21
N ARG A 84 2.65 22.91 -14.10
CA ARG A 84 3.78 23.79 -14.41
C ARG A 84 3.93 23.98 -15.91
#